data_AF-A0A1V5Z4H3-F1
#
_entry.id   AF-A0A1V5Z4H3-F1
#
_cell.length_a   1.000
_cell.length_b   1.000
_cell.length_c   1.000
_cell.angle_alpha   90.00
_cell.angle_beta   90.00
_cell.angle_gamma   90.00
#
_symmetry.space_group_name_H-M   'P 1'
#
loop_
_entity.id
_entity.type
_entity.pdbx_description
1 polymer ?
#
loop_
_entity_poly.entity_id
_entity_poly.type
_entity_poly.pdbx_seq_one_letter_code
_entity_poly.pdbx_strand_id
1 'polypeptide(L)'
;MEPQQRAVLAEVAGHLHRIGSANDAEDHHYEEDAKQLRRDACASLQALLEQHPFLRALLPGLRWELDTGHILGFGWSQILDDIEVYLSALKE
;
A
#
# COMPACT_ATOMS: atom_id res chain seq x y z
N MET A 1 -6.71 -6.77 -17.29
CA MET A 1 -7.04 -6.69 -15.85
C MET A 1 -8.53 -6.36 -15.72
N GLU A 2 -9.23 -7.03 -14.79
CA GLU A 2 -10.65 -6.77 -14.60
C GLU A 2 -10.91 -5.43 -13.88
N PRO A 3 -12.05 -4.75 -14.11
CA PRO A 3 -12.36 -3.49 -13.44
C PRO A 3 -12.30 -3.58 -11.91
N GLN A 4 -12.69 -4.72 -11.34
CA GLN A 4 -12.60 -4.98 -9.91
C GLN A 4 -11.16 -5.06 -9.42
N GLN A 5 -10.27 -5.73 -10.15
CA GLN A 5 -8.84 -5.80 -9.80
C GLN A 5 -8.20 -4.41 -9.84
N ARG A 6 -8.58 -3.58 -10.83
CA ARG A 6 -8.14 -2.19 -10.94
C ARG A 6 -8.58 -1.35 -9.74
N ALA A 7 -9.83 -1.50 -9.30
CA ALA A 7 -10.35 -0.78 -8.13
C ALA A 7 -9.60 -1.18 -6.86
N VAL A 8 -9.36 -2.49 -6.66
CA VAL A 8 -8.60 -3.01 -5.51
C VAL A 8 -7.15 -2.52 -5.55
N LEU A 9 -6.49 -2.48 -6.71
CA LEU A 9 -5.13 -1.92 -6.82
C LEU A 9 -5.09 -0.42 -6.52
N ALA A 10 -6.10 0.34 -6.96
CA ALA A 10 -6.21 1.75 -6.61
C ALA A 10 -6.42 1.95 -5.10
N GLU A 11 -7.16 1.06 -4.44
CA GLU A 11 -7.32 1.07 -2.99
C GLU A 11 -5.99 0.75 -2.27
N VAL A 12 -5.25 -0.27 -2.72
CA VAL A 12 -3.90 -0.57 -2.23
C VAL A 12 -2.99 0.65 -2.37
N ALA A 13 -2.95 1.30 -3.55
CA ALA A 13 -2.17 2.52 -3.77
C ALA A 13 -2.57 3.65 -2.81
N GLY A 14 -3.87 3.84 -2.56
CA GLY A 14 -4.37 4.81 -1.59
C GLY A 14 -3.85 4.56 -0.17
N HIS A 15 -3.74 3.31 0.26
CA HIS A 15 -3.15 2.97 1.56
C HIS A 15 -1.63 3.17 1.61
N LEU A 16 -0.92 2.90 0.51
CA LEU A 16 0.53 3.17 0.42
C LEU A 16 0.82 4.69 0.48
N HIS A 17 0.01 5.52 -0.18
CA HIS A 17 0.11 6.97 -0.03
C HIS A 17 -0.10 7.43 1.41
N ARG A 18 -1.04 6.83 2.15
CA ARG A 18 -1.25 7.15 3.57
C ARG A 18 -0.03 6.81 4.44
N ILE A 19 0.71 5.75 4.12
CA ILE A 19 1.98 5.45 4.78
C ILE A 19 3.00 6.57 4.51
N GLY A 20 3.12 7.01 3.24
CA GLY A 20 3.95 8.16 2.89
C GLY A 20 3.55 9.44 3.64
N SER A 21 2.24 9.74 3.72
CA SER A 21 1.73 10.89 4.50
C SER A 21 2.00 10.75 6.00
N ALA A 22 1.99 9.53 6.54
CA ALA A 22 2.33 9.30 7.94
C ALA A 22 3.82 9.58 8.21
N ASN A 23 4.70 9.28 7.24
CA ASN A 23 6.12 9.60 7.35
C ASN A 23 6.34 11.11 7.34
N ASP A 24 5.66 11.84 6.44
CA ASP A 24 5.66 13.31 6.42
C ASP A 24 5.12 13.91 7.74
N ALA A 25 4.03 13.35 8.28
CA ALA A 25 3.49 13.76 9.57
C ALA A 25 4.49 13.55 10.72
N GLU A 26 5.20 12.43 10.75
CA GLU A 26 6.25 12.15 11.75
C GLU A 26 7.42 13.15 11.64
N ASP A 27 7.86 13.47 10.42
CA ASP A 27 8.91 14.48 10.16
C ASP A 27 8.49 15.89 10.64
N HIS A 28 7.18 16.13 10.75
CA HIS A 28 6.57 17.37 11.22
C HIS A 28 6.13 17.33 12.70
N HIS A 29 6.58 16.34 13.48
CA HIS A 29 6.25 16.18 14.91
C HIS A 29 4.77 15.89 15.22
N TYR A 30 4.07 15.20 14.31
CA TYR A 30 2.72 14.67 14.53
C TYR A 30 2.78 13.16 14.78
N GLU A 31 3.49 12.72 15.82
CA GLU A 31 3.81 11.29 16.01
C GLU A 31 2.58 10.41 16.25
N GLU A 32 1.56 10.91 16.95
CA GLU A 32 0.35 10.13 17.24
C GLU A 32 -0.53 9.95 15.98
N ASP A 33 -0.68 11.00 15.17
CA ASP A 33 -1.37 10.92 13.88
C ASP A 33 -0.62 10.00 12.92
N ALA A 34 0.71 10.10 12.85
CA ALA A 34 1.55 9.22 12.04
C ALA A 34 1.37 7.74 12.42
N LYS A 35 1.40 7.42 13.72
CA LYS A 35 1.18 6.06 14.22
C LYS A 35 -0.22 5.54 13.85
N GLN A 36 -1.25 6.36 14.04
CA GLN A 36 -2.62 5.96 13.73
C GLN A 36 -2.79 5.69 12.23
N LEU A 37 -2.27 6.58 11.36
CA LEU A 37 -2.30 6.41 9.91
C LEU A 37 -1.60 5.14 9.45
N ARG A 38 -0.39 4.86 9.95
CA ARG A 38 0.35 3.63 9.63
C ARG A 38 -0.40 2.39 10.06
N ARG A 39 -0.98 2.40 11.26
CA ARG A 39 -1.76 1.27 11.79
C ARG A 39 -2.98 0.98 10.92
N ASP A 40 -3.76 1.99 10.60
CA ASP A 40 -4.98 1.84 9.79
C ASP A 40 -4.64 1.39 8.37
N ALA A 41 -3.62 1.99 7.76
CA ALA A 41 -3.17 1.60 6.42
C ALA A 41 -2.68 0.15 6.39
N CYS A 42 -1.86 -0.29 7.36
CA CYS A 42 -1.38 -1.66 7.42
C CYS A 42 -2.52 -2.66 7.65
N ALA A 43 -3.47 -2.35 8.55
CA ALA A 43 -4.62 -3.20 8.80
C ALA A 43 -5.49 -3.38 7.54
N SER A 44 -5.75 -2.29 6.81
CA SER A 44 -6.48 -2.36 5.54
C SER A 44 -5.72 -3.16 4.47
N LEU A 45 -4.40 -2.95 4.33
CA LEU A 45 -3.58 -3.71 3.38
C LEU A 45 -3.56 -5.21 3.68
N GLN A 46 -3.49 -5.58 4.97
CA GLN A 46 -3.60 -6.98 5.40
C GLN A 46 -4.98 -7.55 5.01
N ALA A 47 -6.06 -6.84 5.30
CA ALA A 47 -7.41 -7.27 4.96
C ALA A 47 -7.60 -7.44 3.44
N LEU A 48 -7.06 -6.53 2.62
CA LEU A 48 -7.10 -6.64 1.16
C LEU A 48 -6.33 -7.86 0.65
N LEU A 49 -5.15 -8.16 1.20
CA LEU A 49 -4.37 -9.36 0.87
C LEU A 49 -5.06 -10.67 1.23
N GLU A 50 -5.94 -10.66 2.24
CA GLU A 50 -6.74 -11.81 2.64
C GLU A 50 -7.98 -11.97 1.74
N GLN A 51 -8.64 -10.86 1.40
CA GLN A 51 -9.86 -10.86 0.59
C GLN A 51 -9.60 -11.08 -0.90
N HIS A 52 -8.41 -10.69 -1.39
CA HIS A 52 -8.09 -10.69 -2.82
C HIS A 52 -6.82 -11.49 -3.13
N PRO A 53 -6.94 -12.81 -3.37
CA PRO A 53 -5.79 -13.68 -3.63
C PRO A 53 -4.90 -13.24 -4.80
N PHE A 54 -5.47 -12.56 -5.80
CA PHE A 54 -4.72 -12.07 -6.95
C PHE A 54 -3.63 -11.05 -6.57
N LEU A 55 -3.78 -10.34 -5.46
CA LEU A 55 -2.76 -9.41 -4.95
C LEU A 55 -1.45 -10.13 -4.61
N ARG A 56 -1.50 -11.39 -4.20
CA ARG A 56 -0.29 -12.18 -3.93
C ARG A 56 0.48 -12.54 -5.19
N ALA A 57 -0.21 -12.64 -6.33
CA ALA A 57 0.42 -12.88 -7.61
C ALA A 57 0.99 -11.59 -8.22
N LEU A 58 0.29 -10.46 -8.06
CA LEU A 58 0.73 -9.17 -8.60
C LEU A 58 1.76 -8.45 -7.73
N LEU A 59 1.65 -8.59 -6.41
CA LEU A 59 2.50 -7.92 -5.42
C LEU A 59 3.10 -8.97 -4.47
N PRO A 60 3.97 -9.87 -4.95
CA PRO A 60 4.46 -11.01 -4.17
C PRO A 60 5.22 -10.61 -2.90
N GLY A 61 5.80 -9.40 -2.87
CA GLY A 61 6.52 -8.86 -1.71
C GLY A 61 5.62 -8.24 -0.63
N LEU A 62 4.37 -7.86 -0.95
CA LEU A 62 3.55 -7.03 -0.06
C LEU A 62 3.33 -7.67 1.31
N ARG A 63 3.19 -9.01 1.37
CA ARG A 63 3.01 -9.71 2.64
C ARG A 63 4.27 -9.61 3.52
N TRP A 64 5.44 -9.82 2.95
CA TRP A 64 6.71 -9.71 3.67
C TRP A 64 6.97 -8.29 4.16
N GLU A 65 6.65 -7.30 3.32
CA GLU A 65 6.75 -5.87 3.63
C GLU A 65 5.90 -5.50 4.86
N LEU A 66 4.67 -6.03 4.94
CA LEU A 66 3.78 -5.84 6.08
C LEU A 66 4.24 -6.61 7.33
N ASP A 67 4.65 -7.87 7.18
CA ASP A 67 5.04 -8.72 8.32
C ASP A 67 6.35 -8.25 8.99
N THR A 68 7.26 -7.64 8.22
CA THR A 68 8.54 -7.12 8.72
C THR A 68 8.49 -5.66 9.14
N GLY A 69 7.43 -4.94 8.76
CA GLY A 69 7.34 -3.48 8.94
C GLY A 69 8.24 -2.68 8.00
N HIS A 70 8.95 -3.32 7.07
CA HIS A 70 9.78 -2.62 6.07
C HIS A 70 8.96 -1.65 5.20
N ILE A 71 7.67 -1.96 5.03
CA ILE A 71 6.70 -1.09 4.35
C ILE A 71 6.60 0.31 4.97
N LEU A 72 6.90 0.48 6.26
CA LEU A 72 6.77 1.77 6.96
C LEU A 72 7.93 2.72 6.64
N GLY A 73 9.09 2.19 6.23
CA GLY A 73 10.24 3.00 5.83
C GLY A 73 10.17 3.34 4.35
N PHE A 74 10.58 2.39 3.51
CA PHE A 74 10.76 2.59 2.07
C PHE A 74 9.95 1.62 1.22
N GLY A 75 9.51 0.48 1.77
CA GLY A 75 8.81 -0.55 0.99
C GLY A 75 7.52 -0.04 0.32
N TRP A 76 6.83 0.93 0.94
CA TRP A 76 5.60 1.48 0.40
C TRP A 76 5.77 2.16 -0.97
N SER A 77 6.87 2.89 -1.20
CA SER A 77 7.06 3.67 -2.43
C SER A 77 7.38 2.75 -3.61
N GLN A 78 8.19 1.71 -3.40
CA GLN A 78 8.50 0.74 -4.43
C GLN A 78 7.26 -0.04 -4.89
N ILE A 79 6.42 -0.48 -3.93
CA ILE A 79 5.17 -1.17 -4.27
C ILE A 79 4.20 -0.22 -4.98
N LEU A 80 4.18 1.05 -4.60
CA LEU A 80 3.33 2.05 -5.24
C LEU A 80 3.73 2.24 -6.70
N ASP A 81 5.02 2.39 -7.00
CA ASP A 81 5.52 2.50 -8.37
C ASP A 81 5.09 1.29 -9.22
N ASP A 82 5.24 0.07 -8.69
CA ASP A 82 4.80 -1.16 -9.38
C ASP A 82 3.30 -1.13 -9.69
N ILE A 83 2.47 -0.68 -8.76
CA ILE A 83 1.02 -0.54 -8.95
C ILE A 83 0.71 0.52 -10.02
N GLU A 84 1.39 1.65 -10.00
CA GLU A 84 1.19 2.70 -11.00
C GLU A 84 1.57 2.25 -12.41
N VAL A 85 2.62 1.45 -12.56
CA VAL A 85 2.97 0.78 -13.82
C VAL A 85 1.82 -0.12 -14.29
N TYR A 86 1.25 -0.95 -13.41
CA TYR A 86 0.10 -1.79 -13.76
C TYR A 86 -1.14 -0.96 -14.16
N LEU A 87 -1.41 0.12 -13.45
CA LEU A 87 -2.59 0.97 -13.70
C LEU A 87 -2.44 1.84 -14.95
N SER A 88 -1.21 2.20 -15.33
CA SER A 88 -0.90 3.01 -16.52
C SER A 88 -0.89 2.16 -17.80
N ALA A 89 -0.32 0.95 -17.76
CA ALA A 89 -0.31 0.00 -18.88
C ALA A 89 -1.71 -0.46 -19.34
N LEU A 90 -2.76 -0.09 -18.63
CA LEU A 90 -4.17 -0.39 -18.93
C LEU A 90 -4.95 0.82 -19.44
N LYS A 91 -4.30 1.97 -19.59
CA LYS A 91 -4.90 3.18 -20.19
C LYS A 91 -4.67 3.27 -21.70
N GLU A 92 -3.88 2.35 -22.27
CA GLU A 92 -3.57 2.23 -23.70
C GLU A 92 -4.40 1.13 -24.39
#